data_AF-A0A535ZI17-F1
#
_entry.id   AF-A0A535ZI17-F1
#
_cell.length_a   1.000
_cell.length_b   1.000
_cell.length_c   1.000
_cell.angle_alpha   90.00
_cell.angle_beta   90.00
_cell.angle_gamma   90.00
#
_symmetry.space_group_name_H-M   'P 1'
#
loop_
_entity.id
_entity.type
_entity.pdbx_description
1 polymer ?
#
loop_
_entity_poly.entity_id
_entity_poly.type
_entity_poly.pdbx_seq_one_letter_code
_entity_poly.pdbx_strand_id
1 'polypeptide(L)'
;MSSTTIRISQQARDEARELARATGKPISQAVEEAIRAERRRLFWASFRQAAATVLKDPSAATEEAADRELFEGALGDGLDAEPIPD
;
A
#
# COMPACT_ATOMS: atom_id res chain seq x y z
N MET A 1 1.04 -19.40 -16.21
CA MET A 1 1.55 -19.14 -14.85
C MET A 1 2.11 -20.45 -14.30
N SER A 2 3.33 -20.43 -13.78
CA SER A 2 3.93 -21.62 -13.15
C SER A 2 3.41 -21.78 -11.73
N SER A 3 2.93 -22.97 -11.39
CA SER A 3 2.58 -23.32 -10.01
C SER A 3 3.77 -23.97 -9.32
N THR A 4 3.98 -23.65 -8.04
CA THR A 4 4.95 -24.35 -7.19
C THR A 4 4.25 -24.82 -5.91
N THR A 5 4.83 -25.82 -5.25
CA THR A 5 4.32 -26.35 -3.98
C THR A 5 5.22 -25.88 -2.85
N ILE A 6 4.65 -25.13 -1.91
CA ILE A 6 5.32 -24.74 -0.67
C ILE A 6 4.86 -25.62 0.48
N ARG A 7 5.77 -25.95 1.40
CA ARG A 7 5.41 -26.62 2.66
C ARG A 7 4.97 -25.57 3.67
N ILE A 8 3.80 -25.77 4.25
CA ILE A 8 3.25 -24.95 5.34
C ILE A 8 2.69 -25.88 6.42
N SER A 9 2.43 -25.34 7.61
CA SER A 9 1.76 -26.11 8.66
C SER A 9 0.33 -26.48 8.23
N GLN A 10 -0.20 -27.55 8.83
CA GLN A 10 -1.58 -27.95 8.58
C GLN A 10 -2.58 -26.87 8.99
N GLN A 11 -2.31 -26.19 10.11
CA GLN A 11 -3.08 -25.04 10.57
C GLN A 11 -3.11 -23.91 9.53
N ALA A 12 -1.95 -23.49 9.01
CA ALA A 12 -1.89 -22.40 8.03
C ALA A 12 -2.63 -22.75 6.73
N ARG A 13 -2.63 -24.03 6.34
CA ARG A 13 -3.42 -24.52 5.20
C ARG A 13 -4.92 -24.41 5.45
N ASP A 14 -5.37 -24.70 6.67
CA ASP A 14 -6.78 -24.62 7.03
C ASP A 14 -7.25 -23.15 7.16
N GLU A 15 -6.41 -22.26 7.69
CA GLU A 15 -6.64 -20.81 7.66
C GLU A 15 -6.72 -20.28 6.21
N ALA A 16 -5.83 -20.74 5.31
CA ALA A 16 -5.89 -20.37 3.90
C ALA A 16 -7.17 -20.86 3.21
N ARG A 17 -7.70 -22.02 3.61
CA ARG A 17 -9.01 -22.53 3.15
C ARG A 17 -10.16 -21.66 3.61
N GLU A 18 -10.13 -21.21 4.86
CA GLU A 18 -11.13 -20.31 5.40
C GLU A 18 -11.11 -18.96 4.69
N LEU A 19 -9.93 -18.40 4.47
CA LEU A 19 -9.75 -17.15 3.72
C LEU A 19 -10.29 -17.27 2.28
N ALA A 20 -10.00 -18.39 1.62
CA ALA A 20 -10.52 -18.68 0.28
C ALA A 20 -12.06 -18.76 0.26
N ARG A 21 -12.66 -19.45 1.24
CA ARG A 21 -14.12 -19.52 1.39
C ARG A 21 -14.75 -18.14 1.64
N ALA A 22 -14.17 -17.35 2.54
CA ALA A 22 -14.67 -16.03 2.90
C ALA A 22 -14.59 -15.03 1.73
N THR A 23 -13.59 -15.17 0.86
CA THR A 23 -13.39 -14.28 -0.29
C THR A 23 -14.04 -14.79 -1.58
N GLY A 24 -14.55 -16.02 -1.60
CA GLY A 24 -15.10 -16.67 -2.80
C GLY A 24 -14.04 -16.96 -3.87
N LYS A 25 -12.75 -17.02 -3.49
CA LYS A 25 -11.62 -17.15 -4.41
C LYS A 25 -10.90 -18.49 -4.24
N PRO A 26 -10.16 -18.97 -5.27
CA PRO A 26 -9.27 -20.11 -5.11
C PRO A 26 -8.23 -19.87 -4.00
N ILE A 27 -7.83 -20.93 -3.28
CA ILE A 27 -6.78 -20.86 -2.22
C ILE A 27 -5.52 -20.16 -2.69
N SER A 28 -5.03 -20.47 -3.90
CA SER A 28 -3.81 -19.86 -4.43
C SER A 28 -3.96 -18.34 -4.54
N GLN A 29 -5.09 -17.88 -5.09
CA GLN A 29 -5.38 -16.46 -5.22
C GLN A 29 -5.56 -15.78 -3.85
N ALA A 30 -6.27 -16.42 -2.92
CA ALA A 30 -6.45 -15.89 -1.58
C ALA A 30 -5.10 -15.74 -0.84
N VAL A 31 -4.22 -16.72 -0.96
CA VAL A 31 -2.85 -16.67 -0.39
C VAL A 31 -2.00 -15.59 -1.07
N GLU A 32 -2.03 -15.51 -2.40
CA GLU A 32 -1.31 -14.46 -3.13
C GLU A 32 -1.77 -13.05 -2.73
N GLU A 33 -3.07 -12.84 -2.58
CA GLU A 33 -3.64 -11.57 -2.14
C GLU A 33 -3.26 -11.24 -0.69
N ALA A 34 -3.26 -12.23 0.20
CA ALA A 34 -2.81 -12.08 1.58
C ALA A 34 -1.33 -11.65 1.65
N ILE A 35 -0.46 -12.29 0.85
CA ILE A 35 0.96 -11.93 0.77
C ILE A 35 1.12 -10.49 0.25
N ARG A 36 0.36 -10.10 -0.78
CA ARG A 36 0.40 -8.73 -1.31
C ARG A 36 -0.10 -7.71 -0.28
N ALA A 37 -1.14 -8.04 0.48
CA ALA A 37 -1.66 -7.19 1.54
C ALA A 37 -0.62 -7.00 2.65
N GLU A 38 0.04 -8.08 3.07
CA GLU A 38 1.10 -8.02 4.08
C GLU A 38 2.30 -7.19 3.59
N ARG A 39 2.70 -7.37 2.32
CA ARG A 39 3.75 -6.54 1.72
C ARG A 39 3.39 -5.06 1.73
N ARG A 40 2.15 -4.71 1.38
CA ARG A 40 1.67 -3.32 1.46
C ARG A 40 1.67 -2.81 2.89
N ARG A 41 1.24 -3.63 3.86
CA ARG A 41 1.23 -3.27 5.29
C ARG A 41 2.64 -2.95 5.79
N LEU A 42 3.62 -3.79 5.48
CA LEU A 42 5.02 -3.60 5.84
C LEU A 42 5.62 -2.36 5.17
N PHE A 43 5.34 -2.15 3.88
CA PHE A 43 5.75 -0.95 3.16
C PHE A 43 5.25 0.32 3.85
N TRP A 44 3.95 0.41 4.14
CA TRP A 44 3.37 1.59 4.78
C TRP A 44 3.85 1.78 6.22
N ALA A 45 4.14 0.70 6.95
CA ALA A 45 4.75 0.80 8.27
C ALA A 45 6.15 1.42 8.20
N SER A 46 6.98 0.96 7.26
CA SER A 46 8.32 1.50 7.02
C SER A 46 8.27 2.96 6.57
N PHE A 47 7.39 3.29 5.61
CA PHE A 47 7.19 4.65 5.14
C PHE A 47 6.81 5.61 6.27
N ARG A 48 5.83 5.24 7.10
CA ARG A 48 5.43 6.08 8.24
C ARG A 48 6.55 6.28 9.25
N GLN A 49 7.37 5.24 9.48
CA GLN A 49 8.53 5.37 10.36
C GLN A 49 9.56 6.34 9.78
N ALA A 50 9.86 6.25 8.48
CA ALA A 50 10.78 7.15 7.80
C ALA A 50 10.26 8.60 7.81
N ALA A 51 8.99 8.81 7.48
CA ALA A 51 8.36 10.13 7.53
C ALA A 51 8.39 10.74 8.94
N ALA A 52 8.14 9.94 9.98
CA ALA A 52 8.23 10.40 11.36
C ALA A 52 9.67 10.77 11.79
N THR A 53 10.69 10.17 11.17
CA THR A 53 12.09 10.56 11.39
C THR A 53 12.40 11.91 10.76
N VAL A 54 11.94 12.16 9.52
CA VAL A 54 12.10 13.45 8.83
C VAL A 54 11.49 14.59 9.65
N LEU A 55 10.28 14.38 10.20
CA LEU A 55 9.61 15.39 11.04
C LEU A 55 10.34 15.70 12.35
N LYS A 56 11.22 14.81 12.83
CA LYS A 56 12.00 15.01 14.07
C LYS A 56 13.35 15.67 13.82
N ASP A 57 13.78 15.75 12.56
CA ASP A 57 14.99 16.45 12.15
C ASP A 57 14.60 17.84 11.62
N PRO A 58 14.92 18.93 12.34
CA PRO A 58 14.53 20.29 11.93
C PRO A 58 15.08 20.70 10.56
N SER A 59 16.26 20.21 10.17
CA SER A 59 16.86 20.53 8.87
C SER A 59 16.11 19.82 7.75
N ALA A 60 15.88 18.51 7.89
CA ALA A 60 15.15 17.73 6.91
C ALA A 60 13.67 18.14 6.81
N ALA A 61 13.04 18.53 7.93
CA ALA A 61 11.68 19.04 7.95
C ALA A 61 11.55 20.39 7.21
N THR A 62 12.58 21.24 7.28
CA THR A 62 12.61 22.53 6.55
C THR A 62 12.75 22.30 5.04
N GLU A 63 13.61 21.38 4.63
CA GLU A 63 13.79 21.00 3.21
C GLU A 63 12.50 20.41 2.63
N GLU A 64 11.88 19.45 3.32
CA GLU A 64 10.60 18.85 2.89
C GLU A 64 9.45 19.87 2.83
N ALA A 65 9.43 20.87 3.74
CA ALA A 65 8.42 21.93 3.69
C ALA A 65 8.61 22.84 2.47
N ALA A 66 9.85 23.20 2.14
CA ALA A 66 10.17 24.00 0.96
C ALA A 66 9.82 23.25 -0.33
N ASP A 67 10.15 21.95 -0.40
CA ASP A 67 9.77 21.09 -1.52
C ASP A 67 8.26 21.01 -1.66
N ARG A 68 7.54 20.79 -0.55
CA ARG A 68 6.07 20.75 -0.57
C ARG A 68 5.46 22.04 -1.06
N GLU A 69 5.92 23.19 -0.59
CA GLU A 69 5.43 24.50 -1.03
C GLU A 69 5.66 24.70 -2.54
N LEU A 70 6.82 24.28 -3.06
CA LEU A 70 7.12 24.33 -4.49
C LEU A 70 6.12 23.48 -5.32
N PHE A 71 5.77 22.29 -4.84
CA PHE A 71 4.83 21.40 -5.54
C PHE A 71 3.36 21.76 -5.33
N GLU A 72 2.99 22.37 -4.20
CA GLU A 72 1.62 22.82 -3.94
C GLU A 72 1.14 23.83 -5.00
N GLY A 73 2.05 24.67 -5.51
CA GLY A 73 1.74 25.59 -6.61
C GLY A 73 1.28 24.91 -7.91
N ALA A 74 1.66 23.65 -8.14
CA ALA A 74 1.28 22.86 -9.30
C ALA A 74 0.01 22.01 -9.08
N LEU A 75 -0.63 22.09 -7.90
CA LEU A 75 -1.82 21.29 -7.57
C LEU A 75 -3.01 21.55 -8.51
N GLY A 76 -3.10 22.77 -9.05
CA GLY A 76 -4.16 23.22 -9.96
C GLY A 76 -3.91 22.91 -11.43
N ASP A 77 -2.73 22.44 -11.80
CA ASP A 77 -2.35 22.28 -13.20
C ASP A 77 -3.20 21.21 -13.88
N GLY A 78 -3.87 21.57 -14.99
CA GLY A 78 -4.74 20.68 -15.75
C GLY A 78 -6.14 20.46 -15.15
N LEU A 79 -6.52 21.20 -14.09
CA LEU A 79 -7.88 21.22 -13.55
C LEU A 79 -8.78 22.27 -14.23
N ASP A 80 -8.55 22.57 -15.52
CA ASP A 80 -9.44 23.42 -16.31
C ASP A 80 -10.88 22.94 -16.10
N ALA A 81 -11.75 23.85 -15.65
CA ALA A 81 -13.10 23.53 -15.23
C ALA A 81 -13.87 22.82 -16.35
N GLU A 82 -13.98 21.49 -16.29
CA GLU A 82 -14.99 20.80 -17.07
C GLU A 82 -16.34 21.39 -16.64
N PRO A 83 -17.11 22.01 -17.56
CA PRO A 83 -18.43 22.49 -17.23
C PRO A 83 -19.24 21.27 -16.78
N ILE A 84 -19.70 21.29 -15.52
CA ILE A 84 -20.64 20.30 -15.00
C ILE A 84 -21.86 20.35 -15.94
N PRO A 85 -22.18 19.28 -16.68
CA PRO A 85 -23.35 19.29 -17.56
C PRO A 85 -24.62 19.40 -16.71
N ASP A 86 -25.55 20.26 -17.14
CA ASP A 86 -26.87 20.49 -16.53
C ASP A 86 -27.68 19.19 -16.34
#